data_AF-A0ABD2PVP6-F1
#
_entry.id   AF-A0ABD2PVP6-F1
#
_cell.length_a   1.000
_cell.length_b   1.000
_cell.length_c   1.000
_cell.angle_alpha   90.00
_cell.angle_beta   90.00
_cell.angle_gamma   90.00
#
_symmetry.space_group_name_H-M   'P 1'
#
loop_
_entity.id
_entity.type
_entity.pdbx_description
1 polymer ?
#
loop_
_entity_poly.entity_id
_entity_poly.type
_entity_poly.pdbx_seq_one_letter_code
_entity_poly.pdbx_strand_id
1 'polypeptide(L)'
;TFAAVDGKTGDELWYFDFGAEESPMDFYTPQFIPDLDRDGIPDMIQMYGAKTASSSTPAQLKLFSGRSGKELYSQVVPDRSVGQASPIMVTLGDRIPAIIFGTGSDSQSGTMFVVRLDDFIEGSLAHKARSILSGREGKGIVNSPVMADLTGDRFPDLVSCPYNDGCVALDPRNNFKPLWTFSANSSVTQSLPAFGKFTEDAIPDIFVQLSYASNSGSTLFTQASILDGRTGVEVKEVHLSQGGVVSSPLVMSMQGMGNDIFLFWGQSCQGQTKVDKSFVTTNRFLSQKKENSLFQYDERDACLQKYGTNSTLQLLAFSRSFGLKEVFSTQSHDKDEFSTLATSSQRLDNFLQGHPISRNPDGIPSRQTFSGNRGYSVNDLSLRSKRNVMRTPKEKTKHALSTGTLAPPLPVGGLETSLADSMDVVFATFWTESKEADRKKSTEEQECVDKWLDNEAALRQRPGSQYYRMDSEKYLSIISQKCALLYHGSEDLDINTVPNGQLTIYRKRITCKCAQADKSKCGRPLTFAQQSWSQFLGLNSTGYWEEFRTSP
;
A
#
# COMPACT_ATOMS: atom_id res chain seq x y z
N THR A 1 4.39 -12.01 -11.33
CA THR A 1 3.33 -12.44 -12.26
C THR A 1 2.46 -11.25 -12.56
N PHE A 2 1.89 -11.17 -13.76
CA PHE A 2 0.95 -10.11 -14.13
C PHE A 2 -0.20 -10.75 -14.89
N ALA A 3 -1.44 -10.43 -14.56
CA ALA A 3 -2.61 -11.10 -15.11
C ALA A 3 -3.80 -10.15 -15.20
N ALA A 4 -4.70 -10.43 -16.15
CA ALA A 4 -6.03 -9.87 -16.18
C ALA A 4 -7.06 -10.96 -15.89
N VAL A 5 -8.07 -10.59 -15.11
CA VAL A 5 -9.17 -11.45 -14.71
C VAL A 5 -10.51 -10.78 -15.01
N ASP A 6 -11.50 -11.55 -15.43
CA ASP A 6 -12.86 -11.09 -15.58
C ASP A 6 -13.45 -10.77 -14.19
N GLY A 7 -13.85 -9.52 -13.98
CA GLY A 7 -14.36 -9.08 -12.67
C GLY A 7 -15.72 -9.68 -12.26
N LYS A 8 -16.47 -10.28 -13.21
CA LYS A 8 -17.77 -10.91 -12.98
C LYS A 8 -17.65 -12.41 -12.72
N THR A 9 -16.81 -13.11 -13.47
CA THR A 9 -16.66 -14.57 -13.38
C THR A 9 -15.44 -15.00 -12.59
N GLY A 10 -14.40 -14.15 -12.51
CA GLY A 10 -13.10 -14.49 -11.97
C GLY A 10 -12.21 -15.27 -12.94
N ASP A 11 -12.64 -15.47 -14.19
CA ASP A 11 -11.87 -16.19 -15.19
C ASP A 11 -10.62 -15.40 -15.60
N GLU A 12 -9.50 -16.09 -15.78
CA GLU A 12 -8.27 -15.48 -16.31
C GLU A 12 -8.46 -15.13 -17.80
N LEU A 13 -8.24 -13.87 -18.15
CA LEU A 13 -8.28 -13.39 -19.53
C LEU A 13 -6.93 -13.60 -20.21
N TRP A 14 -5.85 -13.27 -19.49
CA TRP A 14 -4.48 -13.56 -19.89
C TRP A 14 -3.57 -13.51 -18.67
N TYR A 15 -2.41 -14.12 -18.81
CA TYR A 15 -1.38 -14.21 -17.80
C TYR A 15 0.00 -14.09 -18.42
N PHE A 16 0.86 -13.30 -17.78
CA PHE A 16 2.24 -13.11 -18.14
C PHE A 16 3.16 -13.56 -16.99
N ASP A 17 4.00 -14.55 -17.30
CA ASP A 17 5.08 -15.01 -16.43
C ASP A 17 6.41 -14.40 -16.85
N PHE A 18 7.08 -13.72 -15.92
CA PHE A 18 8.39 -13.12 -16.16
C PHE A 18 9.53 -14.14 -15.96
N GLY A 19 9.20 -15.39 -15.62
CA GLY A 19 10.17 -16.46 -15.41
C GLY A 19 10.93 -16.32 -14.08
N ALA A 20 11.56 -17.41 -13.64
CA ALA A 20 12.28 -17.47 -12.35
C ALA A 20 13.69 -16.82 -12.39
N GLU A 21 14.12 -16.28 -13.54
CA GLU A 21 15.46 -15.74 -13.75
C GLU A 21 15.55 -14.22 -13.67
N GLU A 22 14.42 -13.49 -13.71
CA GLU A 22 14.45 -12.05 -13.49
C GLU A 22 14.55 -11.73 -11.99
N SER A 23 15.39 -10.73 -11.69
CA SER A 23 15.60 -10.12 -10.36
C SER A 23 14.25 -9.88 -9.63
N PRO A 24 14.18 -9.80 -8.29
CA PRO A 24 12.93 -9.49 -7.59
C PRO A 24 12.47 -8.05 -7.90
N MET A 25 11.82 -7.91 -9.05
CA MET A 25 11.24 -6.68 -9.57
C MET A 25 9.73 -6.72 -9.27
N ASP A 26 9.22 -5.61 -8.78
CA ASP A 26 7.82 -5.39 -8.48
C ASP A 26 7.10 -4.70 -9.64
N PHE A 27 5.80 -4.93 -9.69
CA PHE A 27 4.86 -4.22 -10.54
C PHE A 27 4.11 -3.20 -9.71
N TYR A 28 4.12 -1.96 -10.17
CA TYR A 28 3.30 -0.89 -9.61
C TYR A 28 1.96 -0.80 -10.35
N THR A 29 1.02 0.01 -9.89
CA THR A 29 -0.31 0.08 -10.50
C THR A 29 -0.19 0.49 -11.98
N PRO A 30 -0.71 -0.32 -12.93
CA PRO A 30 -0.66 0.03 -14.34
C PRO A 30 -1.61 1.20 -14.64
N GLN A 31 -1.38 1.90 -15.74
CA GLN A 31 -2.28 2.94 -16.27
C GLN A 31 -2.68 2.62 -17.69
N PHE A 32 -3.94 2.88 -18.03
CA PHE A 32 -4.39 2.73 -19.40
C PHE A 32 -3.77 3.81 -20.30
N ILE A 33 -3.46 3.40 -21.52
CA ILE A 33 -3.01 4.27 -22.61
C ILE A 33 -3.90 4.01 -23.84
N PRO A 34 -3.85 4.87 -24.88
CA PRO A 34 -4.53 4.58 -26.13
C PRO A 34 -4.13 3.21 -26.71
N ASP A 35 -5.08 2.57 -27.39
CA ASP A 35 -4.86 1.32 -28.13
C ASP A 35 -3.80 1.53 -29.23
N LEU A 36 -2.59 0.98 -29.03
CA LEU A 36 -1.46 1.12 -29.94
C LEU A 36 -1.41 -0.02 -30.96
N ASP A 37 -1.81 -1.23 -30.59
CA ASP A 37 -1.81 -2.40 -31.47
C ASP A 37 -3.08 -2.55 -32.33
N ARG A 38 -4.07 -1.68 -32.11
CA ARG A 38 -5.34 -1.53 -32.83
C ARG A 38 -6.25 -2.75 -32.69
N ASP A 39 -6.21 -3.42 -31.55
CA ASP A 39 -7.04 -4.60 -31.28
C ASP A 39 -8.43 -4.27 -30.68
N GLY A 40 -8.71 -2.99 -30.46
CA GLY A 40 -9.96 -2.46 -29.92
C GLY A 40 -9.99 -2.32 -28.41
N ILE A 41 -8.93 -2.71 -27.69
CA ILE A 41 -8.80 -2.60 -26.24
C ILE A 41 -7.67 -1.62 -25.89
N PRO A 42 -7.88 -0.67 -24.97
CA PRO A 42 -6.79 0.20 -24.50
C PRO A 42 -5.61 -0.58 -23.93
N ASP A 43 -4.40 -0.19 -24.30
CA ASP A 43 -3.16 -0.78 -23.79
C ASP A 43 -2.82 -0.24 -22.40
N MET A 44 -1.75 -0.77 -21.80
CA MET A 44 -1.34 -0.38 -20.44
C MET A 44 0.13 -0.06 -20.34
N ILE A 45 0.47 0.94 -19.52
CA ILE A 45 1.84 1.26 -19.10
C ILE A 45 2.07 0.90 -17.64
N GLN A 46 3.26 0.42 -17.33
CA GLN A 46 3.63 0.04 -15.98
C GLN A 46 5.12 0.31 -15.70
N MET A 47 5.41 0.64 -14.44
CA MET A 47 6.77 0.63 -13.91
C MET A 47 7.12 -0.78 -13.48
N TYR A 48 8.22 -1.30 -14.02
CA TYR A 48 8.85 -2.54 -13.62
C TYR A 48 10.18 -2.21 -12.94
N GLY A 49 10.20 -2.23 -11.62
CA GLY A 49 11.31 -1.73 -10.81
C GLY A 49 11.66 -2.65 -9.66
N ALA A 50 12.92 -2.63 -9.20
CA ALA A 50 13.36 -3.53 -8.15
C ALA A 50 12.67 -3.25 -6.80
N LYS A 51 12.32 -4.31 -6.07
CA LYS A 51 11.78 -4.20 -4.70
C LYS A 51 12.73 -3.48 -3.75
N THR A 52 14.04 -3.60 -3.95
CA THR A 52 15.06 -3.09 -3.03
C THR A 52 16.08 -2.17 -3.70
N ALA A 53 16.53 -1.16 -2.94
CA ALA A 53 17.60 -0.24 -3.33
C ALA A 53 18.96 -0.94 -3.55
N SER A 54 19.12 -2.15 -3.01
CA SER A 54 20.30 -3.00 -3.20
C SER A 54 20.36 -3.69 -4.55
N SER A 55 19.28 -3.64 -5.35
CA SER A 55 19.29 -4.17 -6.70
C SER A 55 20.12 -3.29 -7.62
N SER A 56 20.99 -3.92 -8.40
CA SER A 56 21.71 -3.26 -9.49
C SER A 56 20.90 -3.19 -10.79
N THR A 57 19.70 -3.76 -10.81
CA THR A 57 18.83 -3.79 -11.99
C THR A 57 18.06 -2.47 -12.11
N PRO A 58 18.31 -1.68 -13.17
CA PRO A 58 17.56 -0.46 -13.41
C PRO A 58 16.07 -0.74 -13.64
N ALA A 59 15.22 0.19 -13.24
CA ALA A 59 13.81 0.13 -13.58
C ALA A 59 13.58 0.29 -15.08
N GLN A 60 12.46 -0.29 -15.53
CA GLN A 60 11.98 -0.22 -16.90
C GLN A 60 10.54 0.27 -16.91
N LEU A 61 10.22 1.15 -17.85
CA LEU A 61 8.84 1.39 -18.25
C LEU A 61 8.47 0.38 -19.33
N LYS A 62 7.39 -0.35 -19.09
CA LYS A 62 6.89 -1.39 -19.99
C LYS A 62 5.47 -1.06 -20.45
N LEU A 63 5.20 -1.28 -21.73
CA LEU A 63 3.88 -1.23 -22.34
C LEU A 63 3.40 -2.64 -22.66
N PHE A 64 2.15 -2.92 -22.32
CA PHE A 64 1.50 -4.21 -22.54
C PHE A 64 0.19 -4.03 -23.30
N SER A 65 -0.09 -4.96 -24.21
CA SER A 65 -1.38 -5.06 -24.89
C SER A 65 -2.48 -5.32 -23.86
N GLY A 66 -3.53 -4.50 -23.86
CA GLY A 66 -4.64 -4.63 -22.89
C GLY A 66 -5.40 -5.95 -23.03
N ARG A 67 -5.52 -6.45 -24.26
CA ARG A 67 -6.25 -7.67 -24.59
C ARG A 67 -5.49 -8.95 -24.35
N SER A 68 -4.17 -8.93 -24.55
CA SER A 68 -3.34 -10.14 -24.58
C SER A 68 -2.28 -10.22 -23.49
N GLY A 69 -1.97 -9.10 -22.82
CA GLY A 69 -0.86 -8.99 -21.88
C GLY A 69 0.52 -9.05 -22.55
N LYS A 70 0.60 -9.04 -23.88
CA LYS A 70 1.87 -9.07 -24.63
C LYS A 70 2.64 -7.77 -24.42
N GLU A 71 3.94 -7.87 -24.10
CA GLU A 71 4.84 -6.70 -24.08
C GLU A 71 4.96 -6.09 -25.49
N LEU A 72 4.61 -4.81 -25.61
CA LEU A 72 4.71 -4.03 -26.85
C LEU A 72 6.02 -3.23 -26.90
N TYR A 73 6.38 -2.59 -25.79
CA TYR A 73 7.57 -1.75 -25.68
C TYR A 73 8.17 -1.85 -24.28
N SER A 74 9.51 -1.79 -24.16
CA SER A 74 10.20 -1.76 -22.88
C SER A 74 11.46 -0.90 -22.98
N GLN A 75 11.62 0.05 -22.05
CA GLN A 75 12.80 0.91 -22.00
C GLN A 75 13.26 1.15 -20.57
N VAL A 76 14.58 1.16 -20.40
CA VAL A 76 15.25 1.47 -19.13
C VAL A 76 15.11 2.96 -18.82
N VAL A 77 14.83 3.28 -17.56
CA VAL A 77 14.70 4.68 -17.10
C VAL A 77 15.99 5.48 -17.28
N PRO A 78 15.92 6.81 -17.53
CA PRO A 78 17.07 7.60 -17.96
C PRO A 78 18.25 7.62 -16.98
N ASP A 79 17.97 7.69 -15.68
CA ASP A 79 18.99 7.73 -14.62
C ASP A 79 19.46 6.33 -14.18
N ARG A 80 18.89 5.27 -14.79
CA ARG A 80 19.15 3.86 -14.48
C ARG A 80 18.94 3.50 -13.00
N SER A 81 18.17 4.30 -12.27
CA SER A 81 17.84 4.03 -10.88
C SER A 81 16.75 2.94 -10.77
N VAL A 82 16.47 2.47 -9.55
CA VAL A 82 15.28 1.65 -9.28
C VAL A 82 14.02 2.50 -9.43
N GLY A 83 12.85 1.88 -9.43
CA GLY A 83 11.57 2.56 -9.65
C GLY A 83 10.55 1.98 -8.69
N GLN A 84 9.98 2.84 -7.84
CA GLN A 84 9.03 2.43 -6.81
C GLN A 84 7.67 3.14 -6.86
N ALA A 85 7.41 3.85 -7.95
CA ALA A 85 6.17 4.59 -8.17
C ALA A 85 5.48 4.12 -9.45
N SER A 86 4.14 4.12 -9.44
CA SER A 86 3.34 3.91 -10.63
C SER A 86 3.54 5.09 -11.60
N PRO A 87 3.64 4.82 -12.91
CA PRO A 87 3.57 5.89 -13.90
C PRO A 87 2.17 6.47 -13.92
N ILE A 88 2.04 7.70 -14.40
CA ILE A 88 0.74 8.34 -14.67
C ILE A 88 0.69 8.89 -16.09
N MET A 89 -0.50 8.90 -16.68
CA MET A 89 -0.74 9.52 -17.98
C MET A 89 -1.20 10.96 -17.79
N VAL A 90 -0.60 11.87 -18.54
CA VAL A 90 -0.96 13.29 -18.55
C VAL A 90 -1.16 13.78 -19.98
N THR A 91 -1.85 14.91 -20.10
CA THR A 91 -2.03 15.60 -21.37
C THR A 91 -1.30 16.94 -21.32
N LEU A 92 -0.28 17.11 -22.15
CA LEU A 92 0.48 18.36 -22.27
C LEU A 92 -0.09 19.22 -23.40
N GLY A 93 -0.22 20.54 -23.16
CA GLY A 93 -0.65 21.50 -24.17
C GLY A 93 -1.94 21.09 -24.89
N ASP A 94 -1.94 21.25 -26.22
CA ASP A 94 -3.06 20.90 -27.11
C ASP A 94 -3.19 19.37 -27.32
N ARG A 95 -3.49 18.63 -26.25
CA ARG A 95 -3.83 17.19 -26.28
C ARG A 95 -2.66 16.23 -26.56
N ILE A 96 -1.43 16.59 -26.21
CA ILE A 96 -0.27 15.70 -26.40
C ILE A 96 -0.20 14.71 -25.23
N PRO A 97 -0.39 13.39 -25.46
CA PRO A 97 -0.26 12.40 -24.39
C PRO A 97 1.20 12.28 -23.96
N ALA A 98 1.41 12.25 -22.65
CA ALA A 98 2.72 12.09 -22.04
C ALA A 98 2.64 11.19 -20.81
N ILE A 99 3.77 10.60 -20.47
CA ILE A 99 3.96 9.73 -19.33
C ILE A 99 4.78 10.51 -18.29
N ILE A 100 4.29 10.57 -17.05
CA ILE A 100 5.08 10.99 -15.90
C ILE A 100 5.44 9.75 -15.08
N PHE A 101 6.68 9.66 -14.64
CA PHE A 101 7.16 8.53 -13.83
C PHE A 101 8.25 8.96 -12.86
N GLY A 102 8.30 8.31 -11.71
CA GLY A 102 9.30 8.53 -10.67
C GLY A 102 10.33 7.41 -10.59
N THR A 103 11.58 7.76 -10.31
CA THR A 103 12.68 6.82 -10.05
C THR A 103 13.24 7.00 -8.64
N GLY A 104 14.15 6.13 -8.23
CA GLY A 104 14.74 6.08 -6.91
C GLY A 104 13.95 5.23 -5.93
N SER A 105 14.41 5.22 -4.69
CA SER A 105 13.78 4.50 -3.58
C SER A 105 13.77 5.34 -2.32
N ASP A 106 13.25 4.77 -1.25
CA ASP A 106 13.41 5.25 0.12
C ASP A 106 14.86 5.51 0.60
N SER A 107 15.88 5.09 -0.14
CA SER A 107 17.30 5.09 0.25
C SER A 107 18.26 5.33 -0.92
N GLN A 108 17.72 5.54 -2.13
CA GLN A 108 18.46 5.94 -3.32
C GLN A 108 17.81 7.19 -3.91
N SER A 109 18.63 8.20 -4.23
CA SER A 109 18.17 9.39 -4.96
C SER A 109 17.47 8.99 -6.25
N GLY A 110 16.49 9.79 -6.67
CA GLY A 110 15.81 9.59 -7.94
C GLY A 110 15.17 10.87 -8.44
N THR A 111 14.49 10.77 -9.56
CA THR A 111 13.95 11.91 -10.31
C THR A 111 12.58 11.57 -10.87
N MET A 112 11.70 12.56 -10.90
CA MET A 112 10.45 12.51 -11.63
C MET A 112 10.69 13.04 -13.03
N PHE A 113 10.33 12.25 -14.03
CA PHE A 113 10.49 12.57 -15.44
C PHE A 113 9.14 12.71 -16.13
N VAL A 114 9.13 13.46 -17.22
CA VAL A 114 8.05 13.48 -18.21
C VAL A 114 8.60 13.15 -19.59
N VAL A 115 7.87 12.35 -20.37
CA VAL A 115 8.19 12.02 -21.76
C VAL A 115 6.91 11.96 -22.59
N ARG A 116 6.92 12.43 -23.84
CA ARG A 116 5.76 12.24 -24.73
C ARG A 116 5.59 10.75 -25.03
N LEU A 117 4.35 10.29 -25.18
CA LEU A 117 4.08 8.89 -25.49
C LEU A 117 4.75 8.47 -26.81
N ASP A 118 4.73 9.33 -27.83
CA ASP A 118 5.36 9.03 -29.12
C ASP A 118 6.90 8.93 -29.00
N ASP A 119 7.54 9.84 -28.23
CA ASP A 119 9.00 9.77 -28.00
C ASP A 119 9.38 8.49 -27.25
N PHE A 120 8.51 7.99 -26.36
CA PHE A 120 8.68 6.69 -25.74
C PHE A 120 8.56 5.58 -26.78
N ILE A 121 7.50 5.54 -27.58
CA ILE A 121 7.29 4.49 -28.60
C ILE A 121 8.45 4.43 -29.61
N GLU A 122 9.07 5.57 -29.94
CA GLU A 122 10.24 5.68 -30.81
C GLU A 122 11.55 5.18 -30.17
N GLY A 123 11.54 4.68 -28.94
CA GLY A 123 12.74 4.16 -28.26
C GLY A 123 13.69 5.24 -27.76
N SER A 124 13.20 6.47 -27.54
CA SER A 124 14.03 7.63 -27.20
C SER A 124 13.94 8.07 -25.74
N LEU A 125 13.51 7.20 -24.82
CA LEU A 125 13.28 7.54 -23.41
C LEU A 125 14.50 8.21 -22.75
N ALA A 126 15.69 7.62 -22.92
CA ALA A 126 16.92 8.11 -22.28
C ALA A 126 17.33 9.53 -22.71
N HIS A 127 16.91 9.98 -23.91
CA HIS A 127 17.31 11.28 -24.47
C HIS A 127 16.18 12.31 -24.49
N LYS A 128 14.91 11.87 -24.48
CA LYS A 128 13.73 12.74 -24.58
C LYS A 128 13.00 12.95 -23.26
N ALA A 129 13.21 12.09 -22.27
CA ALA A 129 12.66 12.30 -20.94
C ALA A 129 13.27 13.55 -20.30
N ARG A 130 12.40 14.43 -19.79
CA ARG A 130 12.79 15.65 -19.10
C ARG A 130 12.53 15.51 -17.62
N SER A 131 13.53 15.85 -16.80
CA SER A 131 13.35 15.98 -15.35
C SER A 131 12.38 17.12 -15.02
N ILE A 132 11.41 16.85 -14.14
CA ILE A 132 10.43 17.83 -13.64
C ILE A 132 10.52 18.05 -12.13
N LEU A 133 11.04 17.07 -11.39
CA LEU A 133 11.25 17.16 -9.96
C LEU A 133 12.38 16.21 -9.54
N SER A 134 13.38 16.71 -8.82
CA SER A 134 14.41 15.86 -8.23
C SER A 134 14.02 15.46 -6.81
N GLY A 135 14.26 14.19 -6.47
CA GLY A 135 14.23 13.74 -5.09
C GLY A 135 15.33 14.40 -4.25
N ARG A 136 15.22 14.26 -2.93
CA ARG A 136 16.27 14.72 -2.01
C ARG A 136 17.49 13.81 -2.11
N GLU A 137 18.66 14.29 -1.71
CA GLU A 137 19.84 13.44 -1.62
C GLU A 137 19.56 12.18 -0.79
N GLY A 138 19.80 11.01 -1.38
CA GLY A 138 19.56 9.70 -0.77
C GLY A 138 18.09 9.26 -0.79
N LYS A 139 17.15 10.05 -1.33
CA LYS A 139 15.71 9.73 -1.37
C LYS A 139 15.10 9.96 -2.76
N GLY A 140 14.34 8.99 -3.24
CA GLY A 140 13.70 8.98 -4.54
C GLY A 140 12.24 9.39 -4.54
N ILE A 141 11.64 9.25 -5.71
CA ILE A 141 10.21 9.47 -5.97
C ILE A 141 9.49 8.12 -5.86
N VAL A 142 9.12 7.73 -4.64
CA VAL A 142 8.45 6.43 -4.40
C VAL A 142 6.92 6.52 -4.39
N ASN A 143 6.38 7.73 -4.25
CA ASN A 143 4.95 7.96 -4.34
C ASN A 143 4.63 8.48 -5.74
N SER A 144 3.56 7.96 -6.32
CA SER A 144 3.04 8.45 -7.61
C SER A 144 2.42 9.83 -7.41
N PRO A 145 2.60 10.78 -8.32
CA PRO A 145 1.90 12.06 -8.20
C PRO A 145 0.41 11.89 -8.48
N VAL A 146 -0.41 12.77 -7.92
CA VAL A 146 -1.86 12.83 -8.16
C VAL A 146 -2.21 14.16 -8.82
N MET A 147 -3.37 14.22 -9.48
CA MET A 147 -3.75 15.40 -10.26
C MET A 147 -5.16 15.94 -9.93
N ALA A 148 -5.28 17.25 -9.84
CA ALA A 148 -6.52 18.02 -9.73
C ALA A 148 -6.30 19.48 -10.17
N ASP A 149 -7.35 20.20 -10.56
CA ASP A 149 -7.25 21.63 -10.91
C ASP A 149 -7.11 22.48 -9.63
N LEU A 150 -5.92 23.05 -9.41
CA LEU A 150 -5.57 23.86 -8.24
C LEU A 150 -5.57 25.37 -8.53
N THR A 151 -5.58 25.74 -9.82
CA THR A 151 -5.55 27.12 -10.27
C THR A 151 -6.95 27.65 -10.63
N GLY A 152 -7.90 26.76 -10.90
CA GLY A 152 -9.25 27.05 -11.40
C GLY A 152 -9.31 27.25 -12.91
N ASP A 153 -8.29 26.79 -13.65
CA ASP A 153 -8.16 26.98 -15.09
C ASP A 153 -8.75 25.82 -15.92
N ARG A 154 -9.33 24.81 -15.25
CA ARG A 154 -9.90 23.56 -15.78
C ARG A 154 -8.89 22.56 -16.34
N PHE A 155 -7.60 22.77 -16.13
CA PHE A 155 -6.55 21.81 -16.41
C PHE A 155 -5.99 21.28 -15.09
N PRO A 156 -5.75 19.97 -14.98
CA PRO A 156 -5.21 19.41 -13.76
C PRO A 156 -3.77 19.85 -13.53
N ASP A 157 -3.50 20.33 -12.32
CA ASP A 157 -2.18 20.52 -11.75
C ASP A 157 -1.70 19.22 -11.07
N LEU A 158 -0.39 19.09 -10.90
CA LEU A 158 0.25 17.89 -10.36
C LEU A 158 0.66 18.11 -8.90
N VAL A 159 0.23 17.24 -7.99
CA VAL A 159 0.73 17.22 -6.60
C VAL A 159 1.61 15.99 -6.42
N SER A 160 2.86 16.23 -6.04
CA SER A 160 3.84 15.20 -5.72
C SER A 160 4.28 15.33 -4.27
N CYS A 161 4.04 14.29 -3.48
CA CYS A 161 4.61 14.12 -2.14
C CYS A 161 5.61 12.96 -2.21
N PRO A 162 6.88 13.19 -2.61
CA PRO A 162 7.85 12.11 -2.74
C PRO A 162 8.30 11.62 -1.36
N TYR A 163 9.25 10.67 -1.28
CA TYR A 163 9.78 10.21 0.01
C TYR A 163 10.66 11.28 0.65
N ASN A 164 10.05 12.34 1.16
CA ASN A 164 10.70 13.49 1.77
C ASN A 164 9.78 14.12 2.81
N ASP A 165 10.27 15.21 3.39
CA ASP A 165 9.62 16.04 4.39
C ASP A 165 8.62 17.04 3.78
N GLY A 166 7.91 16.70 2.69
CA GLY A 166 6.97 17.65 2.09
C GLY A 166 6.22 17.21 0.84
N CYS A 167 5.53 18.18 0.25
CA CYS A 167 4.80 18.04 -1.01
C CYS A 167 5.05 19.26 -1.90
N VAL A 168 4.94 19.09 -3.21
CA VAL A 168 5.03 20.19 -4.18
C VAL A 168 3.87 20.07 -5.16
N ALA A 169 3.24 21.21 -5.46
CA ALA A 169 2.31 21.34 -6.57
C ALA A 169 3.02 21.95 -7.78
N LEU A 170 2.87 21.36 -8.96
CA LEU A 170 3.47 21.80 -10.22
C LEU A 170 2.37 22.06 -11.25
N ASP A 171 2.53 23.09 -12.07
CA ASP A 171 1.65 23.41 -13.20
C ASP A 171 2.22 22.80 -14.50
N PRO A 172 1.62 21.72 -15.05
CA PRO A 172 2.12 21.09 -16.28
C PRO A 172 2.06 22.01 -17.51
N ARG A 173 1.14 22.99 -17.56
CA ARG A 173 1.00 23.94 -18.68
C ARG A 173 2.10 24.99 -18.65
N ASN A 174 2.56 25.38 -17.47
CA ASN A 174 3.68 26.30 -17.29
C ASN A 174 5.00 25.57 -17.08
N ASN A 175 5.22 24.51 -17.87
CA ASN A 175 6.45 23.72 -17.88
C ASN A 175 6.85 23.15 -16.50
N PHE A 176 5.85 22.71 -15.71
CA PHE A 176 6.03 22.15 -14.36
C PHE A 176 6.67 23.13 -13.38
N LYS A 177 6.39 24.44 -13.51
CA LYS A 177 6.79 25.40 -12.47
C LYS A 177 6.04 25.10 -11.16
N PRO A 178 6.71 25.20 -10.01
CA PRO A 178 6.02 25.06 -8.72
C PRO A 178 4.96 26.14 -8.53
N LEU A 179 3.76 25.71 -8.15
CA LEU A 179 2.69 26.57 -7.65
C LEU A 179 2.95 26.91 -6.19
N TRP A 180 3.27 25.90 -5.38
CA TRP A 180 3.62 26.02 -3.97
C TRP A 180 4.40 24.78 -3.50
N THR A 181 5.05 24.91 -2.34
CA THR A 181 5.73 23.82 -1.64
C THR A 181 5.27 23.78 -0.19
N PHE A 182 4.89 22.59 0.26
CA PHE A 182 4.62 22.28 1.65
C PHE A 182 5.83 21.56 2.26
N SER A 183 6.18 21.89 3.50
CA SER A 183 7.27 21.23 4.22
C SER A 183 6.87 20.92 5.66
N ALA A 184 7.07 19.67 6.06
CA ALA A 184 6.85 19.15 7.40
C ALA A 184 8.13 18.50 7.91
N ASN A 185 8.94 19.31 8.61
CA ASN A 185 10.25 18.89 9.11
C ASN A 185 10.17 17.59 9.93
N SER A 186 11.18 16.74 9.77
CA SER A 186 11.32 15.45 10.47
C SER A 186 10.21 14.44 10.17
N SER A 187 9.47 14.62 9.07
CA SER A 187 8.49 13.67 8.57
C SER A 187 8.92 13.07 7.24
N VAL A 188 8.26 11.99 6.85
CA VAL A 188 8.33 11.41 5.50
C VAL A 188 6.92 11.13 5.00
N THR A 189 6.69 11.31 3.71
CA THR A 189 5.44 10.87 3.08
C THR A 189 5.62 9.49 2.45
N GLN A 190 4.72 8.56 2.76
CA GLN A 190 4.78 7.15 2.32
C GLN A 190 3.49 6.66 1.68
N SER A 191 2.53 7.57 1.49
CA SER A 191 1.22 7.28 0.95
C SER A 191 0.86 8.35 -0.06
N LEU A 192 -0.04 8.03 -0.99
CA LEU A 192 -0.55 9.02 -1.92
C LEU A 192 -1.44 10.01 -1.16
N PRO A 193 -1.32 11.32 -1.46
CA PRO A 193 -2.28 12.28 -0.95
C PRO A 193 -3.65 12.09 -1.64
N ALA A 194 -4.72 12.58 -1.01
CA ALA A 194 -6.06 12.53 -1.58
C ALA A 194 -6.67 13.92 -1.67
N PHE A 195 -7.35 14.21 -2.77
CA PHE A 195 -8.10 15.46 -2.95
C PHE A 195 -9.50 15.36 -2.35
N GLY A 196 -9.96 16.44 -1.74
CA GLY A 196 -11.32 16.57 -1.22
C GLY A 196 -11.66 18.02 -0.88
N LYS A 197 -12.94 18.37 -0.87
CA LYS A 197 -13.39 19.70 -0.44
C LYS A 197 -13.46 19.78 1.08
N PHE A 198 -12.58 20.57 1.69
CA PHE A 198 -12.57 20.86 3.11
C PHE A 198 -12.83 22.35 3.42
N THR A 199 -12.24 23.24 2.65
CA THR A 199 -12.47 24.69 2.68
C THR A 199 -13.72 25.07 1.88
N GLU A 200 -14.23 26.28 2.10
CA GLU A 200 -15.44 26.79 1.44
C GLU A 200 -15.11 27.46 0.08
N ASP A 201 -14.21 26.87 -0.70
CA ASP A 201 -13.93 27.32 -2.05
C ASP A 201 -14.10 26.21 -3.10
N ALA A 202 -13.86 26.55 -4.37
CA ALA A 202 -14.02 25.63 -5.48
C ALA A 202 -12.78 24.75 -5.72
N ILE A 203 -11.63 25.10 -5.13
CA ILE A 203 -10.37 24.39 -5.29
C ILE A 203 -10.34 23.22 -4.29
N PRO A 204 -10.01 22.00 -4.72
CA PRO A 204 -9.89 20.91 -3.77
C PRO A 204 -8.71 21.10 -2.82
N ASP A 205 -8.94 20.77 -1.56
CA ASP A 205 -7.89 20.63 -0.56
C ASP A 205 -7.23 19.25 -0.65
N ILE A 206 -6.11 19.11 0.04
CA ILE A 206 -5.23 17.94 -0.08
C ILE A 206 -5.03 17.34 1.30
N PHE A 207 -5.49 16.10 1.48
CA PHE A 207 -5.20 15.31 2.65
C PHE A 207 -3.87 14.58 2.47
N VAL A 208 -2.94 14.80 3.39
CA VAL A 208 -1.61 14.17 3.42
C VAL A 208 -1.39 13.46 4.75
N GLN A 209 -0.90 12.22 4.68
CA GLN A 209 -0.49 11.47 5.87
C GLN A 209 1.04 11.49 5.98
N LEU A 210 1.52 12.03 7.09
CA LEU A 210 2.92 12.22 7.42
C LEU A 210 3.34 11.16 8.44
N SER A 211 4.40 10.43 8.12
CA SER A 211 5.02 9.46 9.03
C SER A 211 6.19 10.11 9.74
N TYR A 212 6.27 9.95 11.06
CA TYR A 212 7.42 10.36 11.86
C TYR A 212 8.14 9.11 12.34
N ALA A 213 9.33 8.86 11.80
CA ALA A 213 10.10 7.65 12.10
C ALA A 213 11.11 7.85 13.26
N SER A 214 11.65 6.74 13.76
CA SER A 214 12.83 6.74 14.62
C SER A 214 14.12 6.64 13.78
N ASN A 215 15.28 6.76 14.44
CA ASN A 215 16.58 6.47 13.82
C ASN A 215 16.71 5.01 13.33
N SER A 216 15.87 4.09 13.79
CA SER A 216 15.85 2.68 13.35
C SER A 216 14.98 2.43 12.11
N GLY A 217 14.36 3.47 11.54
CA GLY A 217 13.52 3.38 10.34
C GLY A 217 12.04 3.05 10.60
N SER A 218 11.67 2.64 11.82
CA SER A 218 10.28 2.32 12.17
C SER A 218 9.44 3.60 12.35
N THR A 219 8.23 3.63 11.80
CA THR A 219 7.28 4.74 11.98
C THR A 219 6.77 4.77 13.41
N LEU A 220 7.07 5.84 14.16
CA LEU A 220 6.67 6.02 15.54
C LEU A 220 5.21 6.44 15.67
N PHE A 221 4.82 7.45 14.90
CA PHE A 221 3.45 7.90 14.82
C PHE A 221 3.18 8.51 13.45
N THR A 222 1.89 8.67 13.16
CA THR A 222 1.44 9.32 11.93
C THR A 222 0.60 10.54 12.27
N GLN A 223 0.72 11.56 11.45
CA GLN A 223 -0.08 12.78 11.52
C GLN A 223 -0.80 12.94 10.19
N ALA A 224 -2.10 13.21 10.25
CA ALA A 224 -2.85 13.61 9.07
C ALA A 224 -2.95 15.14 9.03
N SER A 225 -2.75 15.71 7.85
CA SER A 225 -2.77 17.16 7.61
C SER A 225 -3.63 17.44 6.39
N ILE A 226 -4.45 18.50 6.44
CA ILE A 226 -5.19 19.01 5.29
C ILE A 226 -4.54 20.31 4.85
N LEU A 227 -4.12 20.35 3.59
CA LEU A 227 -3.50 21.50 2.95
C LEU A 227 -4.53 22.18 2.05
N ASP A 228 -4.57 23.52 2.09
CA ASP A 228 -5.29 24.32 1.10
C ASP A 228 -4.68 24.08 -0.29
N GLY A 229 -5.48 23.65 -1.25
CA GLY A 229 -4.98 23.24 -2.56
C GLY A 229 -4.40 24.39 -3.39
N ARG A 230 -4.87 25.62 -3.15
CA ARG A 230 -4.40 26.82 -3.87
C ARG A 230 -3.03 27.28 -3.37
N THR A 231 -2.78 27.16 -2.07
CA THR A 231 -1.63 27.79 -1.42
C THR A 231 -0.63 26.79 -0.82
N GLY A 232 -1.02 25.54 -0.60
CA GLY A 232 -0.21 24.53 0.09
C GLY A 232 -0.11 24.74 1.61
N VAL A 233 -0.82 25.72 2.17
CA VAL A 233 -0.80 26.02 3.61
C VAL A 233 -1.62 24.96 4.35
N GLU A 234 -1.07 24.45 5.45
CA GLU A 234 -1.81 23.55 6.34
C GLU A 234 -2.97 24.30 7.01
N VAL A 235 -4.20 23.92 6.67
CA VAL A 235 -5.43 24.48 7.25
C VAL A 235 -5.93 23.65 8.43
N LYS A 236 -5.53 22.37 8.51
CA LYS A 236 -5.95 21.50 9.60
C LYS A 236 -4.97 20.36 9.89
N GLU A 237 -4.44 20.33 11.10
CA GLU A 237 -3.84 19.14 11.71
C GLU A 237 -4.94 18.22 12.29
N VAL A 238 -4.97 16.98 11.86
CA VAL A 238 -5.83 15.92 12.40
C VAL A 238 -5.00 15.06 13.34
N HIS A 239 -5.25 15.24 14.64
CA HIS A 239 -4.51 14.56 15.68
C HIS A 239 -4.89 13.08 15.73
N LEU A 240 -3.92 12.22 15.42
CA LEU A 240 -4.06 10.77 15.53
C LEU A 240 -3.49 10.27 16.85
N SER A 241 -3.93 9.10 17.28
CA SER A 241 -3.35 8.37 18.40
C SER A 241 -1.92 7.89 18.08
N GLN A 242 -1.21 7.43 19.09
CA GLN A 242 0.13 6.84 18.95
C GLN A 242 0.10 5.57 18.10
N GLY A 243 1.05 5.43 17.17
CA GLY A 243 1.14 4.29 16.26
C GLY A 243 1.35 4.72 14.81
N GLY A 244 2.08 3.89 14.05
CA GLY A 244 2.47 4.16 12.68
C GLY A 244 1.70 3.29 11.69
N VAL A 245 0.77 3.88 10.96
CA VAL A 245 0.12 3.23 9.82
C VAL A 245 0.39 4.00 8.54
N VAL A 246 0.63 3.29 7.44
CA VAL A 246 0.80 3.90 6.13
C VAL A 246 -0.34 3.43 5.25
N SER A 247 -1.22 4.35 4.87
CA SER A 247 -2.28 4.06 3.90
C SER A 247 -2.69 5.32 3.17
N SER A 248 -2.99 5.20 1.88
CA SER A 248 -3.50 6.33 1.10
C SER A 248 -4.96 6.60 1.48
N PRO A 249 -5.39 7.85 1.67
CA PRO A 249 -6.75 8.17 2.11
C PRO A 249 -7.78 7.84 1.02
N LEU A 250 -9.03 7.72 1.43
CA LEU A 250 -10.20 7.63 0.58
C LEU A 250 -11.10 8.83 0.88
N VAL A 251 -11.75 9.41 -0.13
CA VAL A 251 -12.62 10.58 0.07
C VAL A 251 -14.04 10.26 -0.38
N MET A 252 -14.99 10.56 0.50
CA MET A 252 -16.42 10.49 0.22
C MET A 252 -16.97 11.90 0.00
N SER A 253 -17.37 12.15 -1.24
CA SER A 253 -17.90 13.42 -1.71
C SER A 253 -19.28 13.68 -1.12
N MET A 254 -19.48 14.89 -0.61
CA MET A 254 -20.72 15.33 0.03
C MET A 254 -21.34 16.50 -0.73
N GLN A 255 -22.65 16.69 -0.60
CA GLN A 255 -23.31 17.91 -1.08
C GLN A 255 -22.83 19.13 -0.30
N GLY A 256 -22.68 20.25 -1.01
CA GLY A 256 -22.18 21.51 -0.46
C GLY A 256 -20.66 21.61 -0.50
N MET A 257 -20.13 22.83 -0.37
CA MET A 257 -18.69 23.08 -0.35
C MET A 257 -18.11 22.78 1.03
N GLY A 258 -16.87 22.26 1.08
CA GLY A 258 -16.15 22.00 2.33
C GLY A 258 -16.69 20.86 3.20
N ASN A 259 -17.55 20.00 2.66
CA ASN A 259 -18.26 18.97 3.43
C ASN A 259 -17.69 17.56 3.25
N ASP A 260 -16.72 17.36 2.35
CA ASP A 260 -16.24 16.01 2.03
C ASP A 260 -15.70 15.31 3.28
N ILE A 261 -15.81 13.98 3.27
CA ILE A 261 -15.39 13.12 4.37
C ILE A 261 -14.13 12.38 3.94
N PHE A 262 -13.05 12.63 4.66
CA PHE A 262 -11.78 11.92 4.50
C PHE A 262 -11.80 10.66 5.36
N LEU A 263 -11.61 9.52 4.72
CA LEU A 263 -11.48 8.21 5.33
C LEU A 263 -10.01 7.79 5.28
N PHE A 264 -9.46 7.34 6.40
CA PHE A 264 -8.05 6.94 6.46
C PHE A 264 -7.81 6.03 7.67
N TRP A 265 -6.73 5.25 7.61
CA TRP A 265 -6.35 4.39 8.73
C TRP A 265 -5.56 5.17 9.77
N GLY A 266 -5.90 4.96 11.04
CA GLY A 266 -5.11 5.34 12.19
C GLY A 266 -4.72 4.11 13.02
N GLN A 267 -3.65 4.21 13.79
CA GLN A 267 -3.26 3.19 14.76
C GLN A 267 -3.22 3.82 16.15
N SER A 268 -3.70 3.10 17.16
CA SER A 268 -3.61 3.46 18.58
C SER A 268 -2.89 2.38 19.36
N CYS A 269 -2.02 2.79 20.29
CA CYS A 269 -1.47 1.89 21.31
C CYS A 269 -2.43 1.82 22.50
N GLN A 270 -2.80 0.61 22.94
CA GLN A 270 -3.72 0.46 24.06
C GLN A 270 -3.20 1.19 25.32
N GLY A 271 -4.07 1.98 25.95
CA GLY A 271 -3.74 2.78 27.14
C GLY A 271 -3.03 4.12 26.86
N GLN A 272 -2.67 4.41 25.61
CA GLN A 272 -2.02 5.67 25.22
C GLN A 272 -3.03 6.63 24.59
N THR A 273 -3.26 7.78 25.23
CA THR A 273 -4.24 8.78 24.79
C THR A 273 -3.62 10.07 24.24
N LYS A 274 -2.30 10.22 24.31
CA LYS A 274 -1.59 11.41 23.83
C LYS A 274 -0.40 11.03 22.96
N VAL A 275 -0.20 11.82 21.90
CA VAL A 275 1.03 11.80 21.10
C VAL A 275 2.16 12.41 21.92
N ASP A 276 3.23 11.65 22.08
CA ASP A 276 4.45 12.01 22.77
C ASP A 276 5.48 12.43 21.72
N LYS A 277 5.41 13.72 21.34
CA LYS A 277 6.29 14.33 20.35
C LYS A 277 7.74 14.48 20.87
N SER A 278 8.02 14.24 22.16
CA SER A 278 9.36 14.42 22.76
C SER A 278 10.43 13.49 22.15
N PHE A 279 10.03 12.33 21.63
CA PHE A 279 10.93 11.39 20.95
C PHE A 279 11.49 11.92 19.62
N VAL A 280 10.77 12.83 18.94
CA VAL A 280 11.20 13.44 17.66
C VAL A 280 12.29 14.49 17.89
N THR A 281 12.21 15.22 19.00
CA THR A 281 13.13 16.34 19.31
C THR A 281 14.50 15.92 19.82
N THR A 282 14.62 14.73 20.42
CA THR A 282 15.87 14.29 21.08
C THR A 282 16.81 13.53 20.14
N ASN A 283 16.33 13.13 18.97
CA ASN A 283 17.09 12.32 18.01
C ASN A 283 17.13 13.01 16.64
N ARG A 284 18.26 13.64 16.36
CA ARG A 284 18.57 14.28 15.08
C ARG A 284 18.45 13.24 13.95
N PHE A 285 17.50 13.44 13.05
CA PHE A 285 17.29 12.59 11.88
C PHE A 285 18.52 12.59 10.95
N LEU A 286 18.86 11.39 10.47
CA LEU A 286 19.70 11.02 9.33
C LEU A 286 21.11 11.67 9.26
N SER A 287 22.04 11.10 10.03
CA SER A 287 23.42 10.97 9.58
C SER A 287 23.85 9.51 9.63
N GLN A 288 23.98 8.91 8.45
CA GLN A 288 24.93 7.85 8.10
C GLN A 288 25.11 6.68 9.09
N LYS A 289 24.34 5.60 8.88
CA LYS A 289 24.92 4.24 8.86
C LYS A 289 24.31 3.45 7.72
N LYS A 290 25.18 2.82 6.92
CA LYS A 290 24.83 1.83 5.89
C LYS A 290 24.34 0.56 6.58
N GLU A 291 23.07 0.50 6.94
CA GLU A 291 22.46 -0.77 7.35
C GLU A 291 21.12 -0.93 6.64
N ASN A 292 21.08 -1.96 5.80
CA ASN A 292 19.96 -2.63 5.16
C ASN A 292 18.71 -1.79 4.86
N SER A 293 18.64 -1.37 3.59
CA SER A 293 17.41 -0.97 2.91
C SER A 293 16.36 -2.08 3.05
N LEU A 294 15.38 -1.84 3.91
CA LEU A 294 14.05 -2.42 3.86
C LEU A 294 13.25 -1.56 4.83
N PHE A 295 12.26 -0.81 4.34
CA PHE A 295 11.00 -0.74 5.05
C PHE A 295 10.45 -2.17 5.09
N GLN A 296 11.07 -2.99 5.93
CA GLN A 296 10.32 -3.98 6.66
C GLN A 296 9.20 -3.15 7.27
N TYR A 297 7.96 -3.51 6.95
CA TYR A 297 7.00 -3.61 8.04
C TYR A 297 7.77 -4.29 9.15
N ASP A 298 8.25 -3.53 10.13
CA ASP A 298 8.77 -4.12 11.35
C ASP A 298 7.54 -4.87 11.85
N GLU A 299 7.49 -6.18 11.58
CA GLU A 299 6.36 -7.06 11.93
C GLU A 299 6.12 -7.01 13.45
N ARG A 300 7.11 -6.46 14.17
CA ARG A 300 7.00 -5.94 15.52
C ARG A 300 6.18 -4.66 15.56
N ASP A 301 4.98 -4.81 16.08
CA ASP A 301 4.10 -3.73 16.51
C ASP A 301 4.88 -2.63 17.28
N ALA A 302 4.93 -1.42 16.71
CA ALA A 302 5.60 -0.26 17.32
C ALA A 302 5.05 0.06 18.72
N CYS A 303 3.77 -0.23 18.96
CA CYS A 303 3.15 -0.11 20.28
C CYS A 303 3.73 -1.13 21.26
N LEU A 304 3.96 -2.36 20.81
CA LEU A 304 4.55 -3.42 21.63
C LEU A 304 6.00 -3.06 21.98
N GLN A 305 6.77 -2.59 21.00
CA GLN A 305 8.17 -2.19 21.22
C GLN A 305 8.29 -1.04 22.22
N LYS A 306 7.41 -0.04 22.11
CA LYS A 306 7.53 1.21 22.87
C LYS A 306 6.81 1.18 24.22
N TYR A 307 5.65 0.53 24.28
CA TYR A 307 4.75 0.58 25.43
C TYR A 307 4.46 -0.79 26.03
N GLY A 308 4.87 -1.89 25.38
CA GLY A 308 4.49 -3.23 25.80
C GLY A 308 2.99 -3.49 25.66
N THR A 309 2.31 -2.76 24.78
CA THR A 309 0.86 -2.87 24.57
C THR A 309 0.54 -3.17 23.11
N ASN A 310 -0.57 -3.88 22.90
CA ASN A 310 -1.04 -4.19 21.55
C ASN A 310 -1.52 -2.91 20.86
N SER A 311 -1.29 -2.85 19.56
CA SER A 311 -1.90 -1.84 18.70
C SER A 311 -3.32 -2.20 18.30
N THR A 312 -4.10 -1.16 18.08
CA THR A 312 -5.45 -1.22 17.50
C THR A 312 -5.45 -0.42 16.21
N LEU A 313 -5.92 -1.05 15.15
CA LEU A 313 -6.05 -0.42 13.84
C LEU A 313 -7.49 0.10 13.69
N GLN A 314 -7.64 1.35 13.28
CA GLN A 314 -8.91 2.06 13.23
C GLN A 314 -9.12 2.71 11.87
N LEU A 315 -10.25 2.45 11.24
CA LEU A 315 -10.69 3.24 10.09
C LEU A 315 -11.38 4.48 10.64
N LEU A 316 -10.85 5.65 10.31
CA LEU A 316 -11.31 6.94 10.82
C LEU A 316 -11.98 7.73 9.70
N ALA A 317 -13.00 8.50 10.06
CA ALA A 317 -13.65 9.49 9.21
C ALA A 317 -13.41 10.88 9.78
N PHE A 318 -12.97 11.81 8.95
CA PHE A 318 -12.77 13.20 9.33
C PHE A 318 -13.50 14.13 8.36
N SER A 319 -14.23 15.10 8.91
CA SER A 319 -14.84 16.19 8.15
C SER A 319 -14.94 17.43 9.03
N ARG A 320 -15.00 18.60 8.40
CA ARG A 320 -15.20 19.88 9.09
C ARG A 320 -16.47 19.89 9.94
N SER A 321 -17.54 19.22 9.51
CA SER A 321 -18.85 19.29 10.17
C SER A 321 -18.95 18.48 11.47
N PHE A 322 -18.14 17.43 11.64
CA PHE A 322 -18.24 16.53 12.81
C PHE A 322 -16.90 16.16 13.46
N GLY A 323 -15.78 16.66 12.94
CA GLY A 323 -14.44 16.32 13.40
C GLY A 323 -14.07 14.87 13.09
N LEU A 324 -13.31 14.25 13.99
CA LEU A 324 -12.84 12.87 13.84
C LEU A 324 -13.85 11.87 14.44
N LYS A 325 -14.15 10.79 13.71
CA LYS A 325 -15.02 9.69 14.13
C LYS A 325 -14.41 8.34 13.77
N GLU A 326 -14.63 7.34 14.60
CA GLU A 326 -14.28 5.95 14.30
C GLU A 326 -15.38 5.29 13.45
N VAL A 327 -14.99 4.69 12.33
CA VAL A 327 -15.86 3.89 11.45
C VAL A 327 -15.70 2.40 11.76
N PHE A 328 -14.49 1.96 12.04
CA PHE A 328 -14.16 0.59 12.38
C PHE A 328 -12.94 0.53 13.29
N SER A 329 -12.90 -0.47 14.16
CA SER A 329 -11.76 -0.77 15.04
C SER A 329 -11.57 -2.27 15.12
N THR A 330 -10.32 -2.72 14.93
CA THR A 330 -9.98 -4.14 15.04
C THR A 330 -10.24 -4.70 16.43
N GLN A 331 -10.07 -3.90 17.48
CA GLN A 331 -10.30 -4.30 18.88
C GLN A 331 -11.73 -4.80 19.11
N SER A 332 -12.71 -4.20 18.44
CA SER A 332 -14.11 -4.59 18.56
C SER A 332 -14.48 -5.86 17.77
N HIS A 333 -13.61 -6.32 16.86
CA HIS A 333 -13.85 -7.46 15.96
C HIS A 333 -12.83 -8.59 16.13
N ASP A 334 -12.02 -8.57 17.20
CA ASP A 334 -11.04 -9.63 17.49
C ASP A 334 -11.68 -11.02 17.51
N LYS A 335 -12.85 -11.16 18.15
CA LYS A 335 -13.53 -12.45 18.26
C LYS A 335 -13.93 -13.01 16.89
N ASP A 336 -14.37 -12.15 15.97
CA ASP A 336 -14.84 -12.55 14.64
C ASP A 336 -13.67 -12.89 13.70
N GLU A 337 -12.55 -12.16 13.80
CA GLU A 337 -11.35 -12.40 13.00
C GLU A 337 -10.55 -13.63 13.47
N PHE A 338 -10.71 -14.05 14.74
CA PHE A 338 -9.93 -15.14 15.33
C PHE A 338 -10.75 -16.39 15.67
N SER A 339 -12.09 -16.40 15.48
CA SER A 339 -12.95 -17.55 15.80
C SER A 339 -12.75 -18.76 14.87
N THR A 340 -12.23 -18.55 13.67
CA THR A 340 -12.06 -19.60 12.65
C THR A 340 -10.60 -20.04 12.55
N LEU A 341 -10.15 -20.90 13.46
CA LEU A 341 -8.76 -21.39 13.52
C LEU A 341 -8.44 -22.56 12.57
N ALA A 342 -9.30 -22.87 11.58
CA ALA A 342 -8.97 -23.87 10.57
C ALA A 342 -7.77 -23.37 9.74
N THR A 343 -6.74 -24.22 9.58
CA THR A 343 -5.51 -23.84 8.89
C THR A 343 -5.79 -23.48 7.44
N SER A 344 -5.04 -22.53 6.89
CA SER A 344 -5.25 -22.05 5.51
C SER A 344 -5.19 -23.21 4.49
N SER A 345 -4.32 -24.19 4.75
CA SER A 345 -4.22 -25.44 3.97
C SER A 345 -5.49 -26.28 4.05
N GLN A 346 -6.03 -26.53 5.25
CA GLN A 346 -7.29 -27.27 5.41
C GLN A 346 -8.47 -26.59 4.74
N ARG A 347 -8.54 -25.25 4.78
CA ARG A 347 -9.60 -24.51 4.08
C ARG A 347 -9.46 -24.59 2.58
N LEU A 348 -8.24 -24.47 2.06
CA LEU A 348 -7.96 -24.60 0.64
C LEU A 348 -8.29 -26.01 0.15
N ASP A 349 -7.90 -27.05 0.89
CA ASP A 349 -8.21 -28.44 0.56
C ASP A 349 -9.72 -28.70 0.56
N ASN A 350 -10.45 -28.21 1.57
CA ASN A 350 -11.91 -28.31 1.61
C ASN A 350 -12.58 -27.54 0.46
N PHE A 351 -12.05 -26.36 0.11
CA PHE A 351 -12.56 -25.58 -1.01
C PHE A 351 -12.33 -26.29 -2.35
N LEU A 352 -11.13 -26.81 -2.59
CA LEU A 352 -10.77 -27.55 -3.81
C LEU A 352 -11.53 -28.87 -3.93
N GLN A 353 -11.85 -29.54 -2.81
CA GLN A 353 -12.72 -30.73 -2.80
C GLN A 353 -14.16 -30.39 -3.19
N GLY A 354 -14.67 -29.21 -2.82
CA GLY A 354 -15.99 -28.74 -3.21
C GLY A 354 -16.07 -28.04 -4.58
N HIS A 355 -14.92 -27.57 -5.09
CA HIS A 355 -14.80 -26.79 -6.33
C HIS A 355 -13.64 -27.32 -7.17
N PRO A 356 -13.77 -28.52 -7.77
CA PRO A 356 -12.72 -29.09 -8.60
C PRO A 356 -12.46 -28.17 -9.80
N ILE A 357 -11.25 -27.62 -9.86
CA ILE A 357 -10.80 -26.77 -10.98
C ILE A 357 -10.69 -27.66 -12.22
N SER A 358 -11.60 -27.49 -13.17
CA SER A 358 -11.48 -28.08 -14.51
C SER A 358 -10.33 -27.40 -15.24
N ARG A 359 -9.17 -28.06 -15.31
CA ARG A 359 -8.09 -27.63 -16.19
C ARG A 359 -8.35 -28.17 -17.59
N ASN A 360 -8.33 -27.28 -18.57
CA ASN A 360 -8.39 -27.63 -19.98
C ASN A 360 -7.12 -28.46 -20.35
N PRO A 361 -7.22 -29.58 -21.09
CA PRO A 361 -6.11 -30.54 -21.22
C PRO A 361 -4.92 -30.12 -22.08
N ASP A 362 -5.02 -29.03 -22.85
CA ASP A 362 -4.01 -28.71 -23.87
C ASP A 362 -3.14 -27.51 -23.47
N GLY A 363 -2.03 -27.80 -22.79
CA GLY A 363 -0.95 -26.84 -22.54
C GLY A 363 -0.05 -27.21 -21.37
N ILE A 364 0.94 -28.09 -21.57
CA ILE A 364 1.99 -28.42 -20.60
C ILE A 364 3.37 -27.99 -21.15
N PRO A 365 4.42 -27.75 -20.32
CA PRO A 365 5.11 -28.85 -19.62
C PRO A 365 5.18 -28.72 -18.08
N SER A 366 5.34 -29.90 -17.50
CA SER A 366 5.12 -30.35 -16.12
C SER A 366 5.88 -29.62 -15.01
N ARG A 367 5.17 -29.26 -13.93
CA ARG A 367 5.79 -29.18 -12.60
C ARG A 367 5.95 -30.59 -12.04
N GLN A 368 7.18 -30.99 -11.77
CA GLN A 368 7.50 -32.21 -11.02
C GLN A 368 6.71 -32.23 -9.72
N THR A 369 5.81 -33.20 -9.59
CA THR A 369 5.22 -33.60 -8.32
C THR A 369 6.35 -34.12 -7.42
N PHE A 370 6.63 -33.42 -6.32
CA PHE A 370 7.40 -33.97 -5.21
C PHE A 370 6.59 -35.11 -4.59
N SER A 371 6.74 -36.32 -5.11
CA SER A 371 6.27 -37.54 -4.46
C SER A 371 7.28 -37.94 -3.37
N GLY A 372 7.05 -37.46 -2.16
CA GLY A 372 7.78 -37.85 -0.96
C GLY A 372 6.87 -38.55 0.06
N ASN A 373 6.11 -39.56 -0.37
CA ASN A 373 5.36 -40.41 0.55
C ASN A 373 6.35 -41.32 1.32
N ARG A 374 6.68 -40.94 2.56
CA ARG A 374 7.05 -41.91 3.61
C ARG A 374 6.00 -41.82 4.70
N GLY A 375 5.14 -42.84 4.74
CA GLY A 375 4.20 -43.02 5.82
C GLY A 375 4.93 -43.23 7.15
N TYR A 376 4.55 -42.45 8.16
CA TYR A 376 4.86 -42.76 9.55
C TYR A 376 3.57 -43.24 10.23
N SER A 377 3.63 -44.48 10.69
CA SER A 377 2.58 -45.15 11.47
C SER A 377 2.43 -44.46 12.82
N VAL A 378 1.27 -43.84 13.05
CA VAL A 378 0.86 -43.29 14.34
C VAL A 378 0.37 -44.45 15.21
N ASN A 379 1.27 -45.20 15.83
CA ASN A 379 0.96 -46.17 16.89
C ASN A 379 2.25 -46.56 17.62
N ASP A 380 2.78 -45.63 18.42
CA ASP A 380 3.50 -45.92 19.67
C ASP A 380 4.11 -44.62 20.17
N LEU A 381 3.46 -43.93 21.11
CA LEU A 381 4.18 -43.12 22.10
C LEU A 381 3.28 -43.01 23.35
N SER A 382 3.74 -43.72 24.37
CA SER A 382 3.11 -43.90 25.66
C SER A 382 3.02 -42.60 26.47
N LEU A 383 1.96 -42.54 27.27
CA LEU A 383 1.68 -41.52 28.28
C LEU A 383 2.89 -41.19 29.15
N ARG A 384 3.35 -39.93 29.12
CA ARG A 384 4.06 -39.31 30.25
C ARG A 384 3.48 -37.94 30.59
N SER A 385 3.37 -37.75 31.91
CA SER A 385 2.66 -36.69 32.60
C SER A 385 3.09 -35.27 32.21
N LYS A 386 2.09 -34.40 32.06
CA LYS A 386 2.15 -32.95 31.89
C LYS A 386 3.13 -32.28 32.88
N ARG A 387 3.93 -31.34 32.36
CA ARG A 387 4.22 -30.07 33.06
C ARG A 387 3.46 -28.97 32.33
N ASN A 388 2.46 -28.40 33.01
CA ASN A 388 1.79 -27.19 32.56
C ASN A 388 2.75 -26.02 32.71
N VAL A 389 3.40 -25.61 31.63
CA VAL A 389 3.86 -24.22 31.49
C VAL A 389 2.75 -23.52 30.72
N MET A 390 2.12 -22.51 31.34
CA MET A 390 1.14 -21.66 30.66
C MET A 390 1.82 -21.07 29.42
N ARG A 391 1.42 -21.52 28.21
CA ARG A 391 1.72 -20.81 26.96
C ARG A 391 1.02 -19.46 27.06
N THR A 392 1.79 -18.38 27.11
CA THR A 392 1.28 -17.04 26.79
C THR A 392 0.70 -17.08 25.37
N PRO A 393 -0.42 -16.39 25.09
CA PRO A 393 -1.04 -16.40 23.77
C PRO A 393 -0.02 -15.94 22.73
N LYS A 394 0.21 -16.76 21.69
CA LYS A 394 1.05 -16.41 20.54
C LYS A 394 0.52 -15.11 19.91
N GLU A 395 1.38 -14.11 19.78
CA GLU A 395 1.03 -12.74 19.39
C GLU A 395 0.57 -12.68 17.92
N LYS A 396 -0.45 -11.89 17.62
CA LYS A 396 -1.04 -11.75 16.27
C LYS A 396 -1.04 -10.28 15.87
N THR A 397 -0.32 -9.93 14.81
CA THR A 397 -0.23 -8.55 14.32
C THR A 397 -1.29 -8.34 13.23
N LYS A 398 -2.05 -7.23 13.34
CA LYS A 398 -3.09 -6.86 12.37
C LYS A 398 -2.60 -5.77 11.44
N HIS A 399 -2.96 -5.89 10.17
CA HIS A 399 -2.52 -5.04 9.09
C HIS A 399 -3.71 -4.65 8.18
N ALA A 400 -3.60 -3.50 7.51
CA ALA A 400 -4.44 -3.14 6.38
C ALA A 400 -3.56 -2.89 5.16
N LEU A 401 -4.02 -3.33 3.99
CA LEU A 401 -3.33 -3.15 2.71
C LEU A 401 -3.67 -1.79 2.07
N SER A 402 -4.91 -1.32 2.25
CA SER A 402 -5.42 -0.05 1.71
C SER A 402 -6.60 0.46 2.53
N THR A 403 -6.96 1.73 2.38
CA THR A 403 -8.19 2.31 2.97
C THR A 403 -9.47 1.64 2.45
N GLY A 404 -9.41 1.02 1.26
CA GLY A 404 -10.53 0.34 0.62
C GLY A 404 -11.17 1.16 -0.50
N THR A 405 -12.44 0.86 -0.79
CA THR A 405 -13.23 1.45 -1.87
C THR A 405 -14.63 1.83 -1.36
N LEU A 406 -15.23 2.87 -1.95
CA LEU A 406 -16.65 3.15 -1.76
C LEU A 406 -17.50 2.14 -2.55
N ALA A 407 -18.71 1.87 -2.09
CA ALA A 407 -19.67 1.03 -2.79
C ALA A 407 -21.10 1.54 -2.57
N PRO A 408 -22.02 1.31 -3.53
CA PRO A 408 -23.44 1.57 -3.32
C PRO A 408 -23.95 0.84 -2.08
N PRO A 409 -24.83 1.44 -1.26
CA PRO A 409 -25.34 0.78 -0.07
C PRO A 409 -26.23 -0.43 -0.41
N LEU A 410 -26.00 -1.60 0.21
CA LEU A 410 -26.89 -2.76 0.06
C LEU A 410 -28.20 -2.62 0.84
N PRO A 411 -29.33 -3.14 0.36
CA PRO A 411 -30.54 -3.26 1.18
C PRO A 411 -30.24 -4.16 2.41
N VAL A 412 -30.53 -3.69 3.62
CA VAL A 412 -30.40 -4.50 4.84
C VAL A 412 -31.80 -4.79 5.38
N GLY A 413 -32.20 -6.07 5.37
CA GLY A 413 -33.38 -6.54 6.11
C GLY A 413 -34.74 -5.95 5.70
N GLY A 414 -34.92 -5.57 4.43
CA GLY A 414 -36.22 -5.09 3.92
C GLY A 414 -36.67 -3.72 4.47
N LEU A 415 -35.84 -3.02 5.25
CA LEU A 415 -36.07 -1.63 5.63
C LEU A 415 -35.35 -0.71 4.65
N GLU A 416 -36.13 0.05 3.88
CA GLU A 416 -35.69 1.20 3.07
C GLU A 416 -35.24 2.39 3.96
N THR A 417 -34.49 2.16 5.04
CA THR A 417 -33.91 3.26 5.81
C THR A 417 -32.84 3.95 4.95
N SER A 418 -33.25 5.05 4.33
CA SER A 418 -32.49 6.05 3.55
C SER A 418 -31.13 5.58 3.01
N LEU A 419 -31.19 4.76 1.95
CA LEU A 419 -30.02 4.51 1.09
C LEU A 419 -29.45 5.82 0.53
N ALA A 420 -30.27 6.86 0.41
CA ALA A 420 -29.88 8.18 -0.09
C ALA A 420 -28.94 8.96 0.85
N ASP A 421 -28.97 8.68 2.16
CA ASP A 421 -28.09 9.34 3.14
C ASP A 421 -26.88 8.46 3.53
N SER A 422 -26.63 7.39 2.76
CA SER A 422 -25.65 6.37 3.12
C SER A 422 -24.70 6.01 1.97
N MET A 423 -23.51 5.56 2.33
CA MET A 423 -22.52 4.96 1.44
C MET A 423 -21.92 3.75 2.16
N ASP A 424 -21.65 2.66 1.44
CA ASP A 424 -20.88 1.57 2.00
C ASP A 424 -19.38 1.78 1.72
N VAL A 425 -18.53 1.37 2.64
CA VAL A 425 -17.08 1.30 2.47
C VAL A 425 -16.68 -0.16 2.56
N VAL A 426 -15.96 -0.64 1.54
CA VAL A 426 -15.44 -2.00 1.46
C VAL A 426 -13.93 -1.97 1.62
N PHE A 427 -13.41 -2.68 2.61
CA PHE A 427 -11.99 -2.71 2.92
C PHE A 427 -11.58 -4.09 3.43
N ALA A 428 -10.28 -4.37 3.37
CA ALA A 428 -9.72 -5.62 3.85
C ALA A 428 -8.73 -5.38 4.98
N THR A 429 -8.85 -6.18 6.03
CA THR A 429 -7.81 -6.33 7.06
C THR A 429 -7.23 -7.72 6.93
N PHE A 430 -6.00 -7.90 7.36
CA PHE A 430 -5.45 -9.22 7.54
C PHE A 430 -4.62 -9.27 8.82
N TRP A 431 -4.45 -10.46 9.35
CA TRP A 431 -3.51 -10.68 10.43
C TRP A 431 -2.57 -11.81 10.05
N THR A 432 -1.36 -11.76 10.59
CA THR A 432 -0.37 -12.83 10.52
C THR A 432 0.06 -13.17 11.95
N GLU A 433 0.45 -14.42 12.20
CA GLU A 433 1.12 -14.71 13.47
C GLU A 433 2.46 -13.97 13.51
N SER A 434 2.71 -13.31 14.63
CA SER A 434 4.01 -12.74 14.99
C SER A 434 5.05 -13.86 14.85
N LYS A 435 6.04 -13.69 13.97
CA LYS A 435 7.03 -14.74 13.74
C LYS A 435 7.80 -14.95 15.05
N GLU A 436 8.37 -16.13 15.30
CA GLU A 436 9.21 -16.32 16.51
C GLU A 436 10.36 -15.28 16.63
N ALA A 437 10.72 -14.65 15.51
CA ALA A 437 11.64 -13.51 15.44
C ALA A 437 11.17 -12.25 16.19
N ASP A 438 9.87 -12.12 16.45
CA ASP A 438 9.24 -10.97 17.09
C ASP A 438 9.16 -11.11 18.62
N ARG A 439 9.43 -12.31 19.14
CA ARG A 439 9.68 -12.52 20.57
C ARG A 439 10.91 -11.70 20.98
N LYS A 440 10.88 -11.14 22.20
CA LYS A 440 12.09 -10.57 22.82
C LYS A 440 13.16 -11.66 22.94
N LYS A 441 14.13 -11.63 22.02
CA LYS A 441 15.28 -12.54 21.97
C LYS A 441 16.16 -12.33 23.19
N SER A 442 16.78 -13.40 23.70
CA SER A 442 17.86 -13.22 24.67
C SER A 442 19.06 -12.57 23.99
N THR A 443 19.99 -12.03 24.77
CA THR A 443 21.22 -11.42 24.22
C THR A 443 21.99 -12.43 23.35
N GLU A 444 22.06 -13.69 23.80
CA GLU A 444 22.77 -14.77 23.12
C GLU A 444 22.09 -15.20 21.81
N GLU A 445 20.75 -15.19 21.78
CA GLU A 445 19.97 -15.48 20.58
C GLU A 445 20.11 -14.36 19.54
N GLN A 446 20.09 -13.09 19.99
CA GLN A 446 20.28 -11.94 19.11
C GLN A 446 21.70 -11.93 18.51
N GLU A 447 22.73 -12.20 19.31
CA GLU A 447 24.12 -12.32 18.83
C GLU A 447 24.27 -13.45 17.79
N CYS A 448 23.53 -14.55 17.95
CA CYS A 448 23.48 -15.61 16.94
C CYS A 448 22.90 -15.11 15.62
N VAL A 449 21.75 -14.41 15.66
CA VAL A 449 21.10 -13.87 14.45
C VAL A 449 22.01 -12.85 13.77
N ASP A 450 22.59 -11.93 14.52
CA ASP A 450 23.47 -10.88 14.01
C ASP A 450 24.67 -11.47 13.26
N LYS A 451 25.29 -12.53 13.81
CA LYS A 451 26.41 -13.23 13.16
C LYS A 451 26.05 -13.85 11.80
N TRP A 452 24.81 -14.30 11.63
CA TRP A 452 24.32 -14.81 10.35
C TRP A 452 23.99 -13.66 9.38
N LEU A 453 23.39 -12.58 9.88
CA LEU A 453 23.08 -11.38 9.09
C LEU A 453 24.34 -10.70 8.55
N ASP A 454 25.42 -10.65 9.33
CA ASP A 454 26.74 -10.15 8.88
C ASP A 454 27.27 -10.92 7.65
N ASN A 455 26.87 -12.19 7.51
CA ASN A 455 27.27 -13.06 6.40
C ASN A 455 26.17 -13.25 5.34
N GLU A 456 25.06 -12.52 5.44
CA GLU A 456 23.87 -12.71 4.62
C GLU A 456 24.17 -12.59 3.13
N ALA A 457 24.83 -11.51 2.73
CA ALA A 457 25.15 -11.24 1.33
C ALA A 457 26.02 -12.36 0.73
N ALA A 458 27.02 -12.83 1.47
CA ALA A 458 27.90 -13.91 1.03
C ALA A 458 27.15 -15.25 0.89
N LEU A 459 26.16 -15.52 1.74
CA LEU A 459 25.40 -16.76 1.74
C LEU A 459 24.26 -16.77 0.72
N ARG A 460 23.62 -15.63 0.46
CA ARG A 460 22.48 -15.53 -0.49
C ARG A 460 22.92 -15.33 -1.93
N GLN A 461 24.11 -14.78 -2.16
CA GLN A 461 24.65 -14.54 -3.50
C GLN A 461 25.53 -15.68 -4.01
N ARG A 462 25.91 -16.65 -3.17
CA ARG A 462 26.79 -17.76 -3.56
C ARG A 462 26.00 -18.92 -4.20
N PRO A 463 26.27 -19.26 -5.47
CA PRO A 463 25.70 -20.45 -6.10
C PRO A 463 26.07 -21.72 -5.32
N GLY A 464 25.08 -22.55 -5.00
CA GLY A 464 25.24 -23.78 -4.20
C GLY A 464 25.03 -23.63 -2.69
N SER A 465 24.82 -22.42 -2.19
CA SER A 465 24.34 -22.21 -0.81
C SER A 465 22.89 -22.66 -0.66
N GLN A 466 22.53 -23.25 0.48
CA GLN A 466 21.13 -23.56 0.81
C GLN A 466 20.22 -22.32 0.86
N TYR A 467 20.82 -21.13 0.95
CA TYR A 467 20.14 -19.84 1.02
C TYR A 467 20.23 -19.03 -0.29
N TYR A 468 20.77 -19.62 -1.35
CA TYR A 468 20.97 -18.96 -2.62
C TYR A 468 19.64 -18.41 -3.18
N ARG A 469 19.62 -17.13 -3.55
CA ARG A 469 18.44 -16.39 -4.06
C ARG A 469 17.22 -16.36 -3.13
N MET A 470 17.32 -16.73 -1.85
CA MET A 470 16.24 -16.47 -0.91
C MET A 470 16.04 -14.97 -0.75
N ASP A 471 14.80 -14.52 -0.54
CA ASP A 471 14.52 -13.14 -0.12
C ASP A 471 15.00 -12.90 1.33
N SER A 472 15.21 -11.64 1.71
CA SER A 472 15.81 -11.29 3.01
C SER A 472 14.92 -11.71 4.17
N GLU A 473 13.59 -11.65 3.98
CA GLU A 473 12.61 -11.99 5.02
C GLU A 473 12.61 -13.50 5.29
N LYS A 474 12.61 -14.31 4.23
CA LYS A 474 12.72 -15.76 4.31
C LYS A 474 14.06 -16.20 4.88
N TYR A 475 15.15 -15.53 4.51
CA TYR A 475 16.47 -15.78 5.11
C TYR A 475 16.46 -15.48 6.61
N LEU A 476 16.06 -14.27 7.01
CA LEU A 476 15.97 -13.86 8.40
C LEU A 476 15.05 -14.76 9.22
N SER A 477 13.92 -15.19 8.67
CA SER A 477 12.99 -16.12 9.30
C SER A 477 13.65 -17.47 9.60
N ILE A 478 14.34 -18.05 8.61
CA ILE A 478 15.04 -19.33 8.78
C ILE A 478 16.18 -19.21 9.80
N ILE A 479 16.96 -18.13 9.74
CA ILE A 479 18.06 -17.89 10.69
C ILE A 479 17.54 -17.67 12.10
N SER A 480 16.49 -16.85 12.25
CA SER A 480 15.86 -16.61 13.55
C SER A 480 15.33 -17.90 14.15
N GLN A 481 14.68 -18.75 13.35
CA GLN A 481 14.22 -20.07 13.80
C GLN A 481 15.39 -20.98 14.18
N LYS A 482 16.49 -20.99 13.40
CA LYS A 482 17.69 -21.76 13.73
C LYS A 482 18.34 -21.31 15.04
N CYS A 483 18.47 -20.01 15.26
CA CYS A 483 18.98 -19.46 16.52
C CYS A 483 18.01 -19.76 17.67
N ALA A 484 16.71 -19.57 17.50
CA ALA A 484 15.72 -19.92 18.52
C ALA A 484 15.79 -21.41 18.92
N LEU A 485 15.92 -22.32 17.94
CA LEU A 485 16.08 -23.76 18.18
C LEU A 485 17.38 -24.08 18.95
N LEU A 486 18.47 -23.38 18.65
CA LEU A 486 19.76 -23.54 19.34
C LEU A 486 19.68 -23.19 20.83
N TYR A 487 18.90 -22.17 21.18
CA TYR A 487 18.84 -21.65 22.55
C TYR A 487 17.61 -22.08 23.36
N HIS A 488 16.51 -22.51 22.73
CA HIS A 488 15.26 -22.86 23.42
C HIS A 488 14.82 -24.33 23.25
N GLY A 489 15.45 -25.13 22.38
CA GLY A 489 15.11 -26.55 22.18
C GLY A 489 13.78 -26.78 21.43
N SER A 490 13.62 -27.97 20.87
CA SER A 490 12.63 -28.30 19.83
C SER A 490 11.15 -28.12 20.22
N GLU A 491 10.42 -27.36 19.42
CA GLU A 491 9.15 -27.82 18.84
C GLU A 491 9.21 -27.51 17.34
N ASP A 492 9.24 -28.54 16.50
CA ASP A 492 9.02 -28.38 15.07
C ASP A 492 7.65 -27.72 14.87
N LEU A 493 7.63 -26.43 14.54
CA LEU A 493 6.45 -25.76 14.03
C LEU A 493 6.12 -26.40 12.68
N ASP A 494 5.23 -27.39 12.68
CA ASP A 494 4.61 -27.86 11.45
C ASP A 494 3.80 -26.69 10.88
N ILE A 495 4.34 -26.07 9.83
CA ILE A 495 3.78 -24.91 9.14
C ILE A 495 2.36 -25.18 8.61
N ASN A 496 1.96 -26.46 8.53
CA ASN A 496 0.62 -26.90 8.12
C ASN A 496 -0.39 -26.95 9.29
N THR A 497 0.08 -26.84 10.53
CA THR A 497 -0.75 -26.85 11.76
C THR A 497 -0.97 -25.46 12.36
N VAL A 498 -0.21 -24.47 11.89
CA VAL A 498 -0.31 -23.09 12.36
C VAL A 498 -1.30 -22.31 11.49
N PRO A 499 -2.28 -21.59 12.08
CA PRO A 499 -3.11 -20.66 11.35
C PRO A 499 -2.25 -19.52 10.75
N ASN A 500 -1.90 -19.61 9.46
CA ASN A 500 -0.98 -18.66 8.79
C ASN A 500 -1.65 -17.33 8.38
N GLY A 501 -2.45 -16.77 9.29
CA GLY A 501 -3.17 -15.53 9.04
C GLY A 501 -4.50 -15.68 8.31
N GLN A 502 -5.32 -14.63 8.36
CA GLN A 502 -6.62 -14.56 7.69
C GLN A 502 -6.83 -13.16 7.11
N LEU A 503 -7.18 -13.10 5.82
CA LEU A 503 -7.72 -11.90 5.18
C LEU A 503 -9.23 -11.84 5.46
N THR A 504 -9.71 -10.71 5.95
CA THR A 504 -11.13 -10.45 6.21
C THR A 504 -11.57 -9.24 5.41
N ILE A 505 -12.63 -9.40 4.61
CA ILE A 505 -13.23 -8.31 3.84
C ILE A 505 -14.46 -7.81 4.60
N TYR A 506 -14.45 -6.51 4.92
CA TYR A 506 -15.56 -5.83 5.54
C TYR A 506 -16.32 -4.99 4.53
N ARG A 507 -17.64 -4.91 4.71
CA ARG A 507 -18.50 -3.89 4.10
C ARG A 507 -19.24 -3.18 5.21
N LYS A 508 -18.86 -1.93 5.49
CA LYS A 508 -19.45 -1.10 6.56
C LYS A 508 -20.26 0.02 5.94
N ARG A 509 -21.46 0.26 6.47
CA ARG A 509 -22.31 1.38 6.08
C ARG A 509 -21.96 2.62 6.89
N ILE A 510 -21.70 3.73 6.20
CA ILE A 510 -21.68 5.07 6.77
C ILE A 510 -23.02 5.73 6.44
N THR A 511 -23.75 6.16 7.46
CA THR A 511 -25.02 6.90 7.30
C THR A 511 -24.89 8.27 7.94
N CYS A 512 -25.07 9.32 7.14
CA CYS A 512 -25.06 10.70 7.62
C CYS A 512 -26.45 11.09 8.12
N LYS A 513 -26.53 11.65 9.33
CA LYS A 513 -27.80 12.14 9.89
C LYS A 513 -27.72 13.64 10.11
N CYS A 514 -28.70 14.34 9.54
CA CYS A 514 -28.88 15.77 9.76
C CYS A 514 -29.39 16.02 11.19
N ALA A 515 -28.62 16.76 11.98
CA ALA A 515 -29.04 17.18 13.32
C ALA A 515 -29.84 18.50 13.32
N GLN A 516 -29.94 19.18 12.18
CA GLN A 516 -30.66 20.45 12.04
C GLN A 516 -32.17 20.22 11.87
N ALA A 517 -32.97 21.11 12.45
CA ALA A 517 -34.43 21.10 12.27
C ALA A 517 -34.82 21.40 10.81
N ASP A 518 -34.10 22.33 10.18
CA ASP A 518 -34.22 22.65 8.76
C ASP A 518 -33.29 21.76 7.94
N LYS A 519 -33.86 20.71 7.33
CA LYS A 519 -33.11 19.72 6.54
C LYS A 519 -32.51 20.30 5.25
N SER A 520 -32.96 21.48 4.78
CA SER A 520 -32.41 22.11 3.56
C SER A 520 -30.96 22.58 3.72
N LYS A 521 -30.50 22.74 4.98
CA LYS A 521 -29.14 23.15 5.32
C LYS A 521 -28.16 21.99 5.49
N CYS A 522 -28.62 20.75 5.28
CA CYS A 522 -27.82 19.55 5.49
C CYS A 522 -27.34 18.96 4.16
N GLY A 523 -26.03 18.77 4.03
CA GLY A 523 -25.45 18.00 2.93
C GLY A 523 -25.67 16.50 3.13
N ARG A 524 -25.89 15.79 2.02
CA ARG A 524 -25.94 14.32 1.95
C ARG A 524 -24.71 13.80 1.20
N PRO A 525 -24.32 12.53 1.39
CA PRO A 525 -23.37 11.89 0.49
C PRO A 525 -23.87 11.95 -0.94
N LEU A 526 -22.98 12.27 -1.89
CA LEU A 526 -23.29 12.08 -3.30
C LEU A 526 -23.47 10.59 -3.56
N THR A 527 -24.36 10.25 -4.52
CA THR A 527 -24.55 8.84 -4.89
C THR A 527 -23.23 8.23 -5.39
N PHE A 528 -23.09 6.91 -5.34
CA PHE A 528 -21.86 6.25 -5.79
C PHE A 528 -21.46 6.65 -7.23
N ALA A 529 -22.43 6.79 -8.13
CA ALA A 529 -22.21 7.23 -9.51
C ALA A 529 -21.81 8.71 -9.65
N GLN A 530 -21.99 9.51 -8.60
CA GLN A 530 -21.61 10.93 -8.52
C GLN A 530 -20.34 11.15 -7.69
N GLN A 531 -19.73 10.10 -7.14
CA GLN A 531 -18.43 10.21 -6.47
C GLN A 531 -17.37 10.51 -7.51
N SER A 532 -16.55 11.53 -7.26
CA SER A 532 -15.66 12.10 -8.27
C SER A 532 -14.18 11.92 -7.93
N TRP A 533 -13.84 11.86 -6.64
CA TRP A 533 -12.47 11.65 -6.19
C TRP A 533 -11.97 10.25 -6.53
N SER A 534 -10.75 10.19 -7.08
CA SER A 534 -10.11 8.91 -7.40
C SER A 534 -9.83 8.13 -6.13
N GLN A 535 -10.10 6.84 -6.20
CA GLN A 535 -9.60 5.90 -5.20
C GLN A 535 -8.17 5.56 -5.59
N PHE A 536 -7.19 5.90 -4.73
CA PHE A 536 -5.78 5.83 -5.11
C PHE A 536 -5.55 6.64 -6.42
N LEU A 537 -4.94 6.06 -7.45
CA LEU A 537 -4.77 6.69 -8.77
C LEU A 537 -6.03 6.64 -9.66
N GLY A 538 -7.01 5.79 -9.36
CA GLY A 538 -8.13 5.57 -10.29
C GLY A 538 -7.68 5.12 -11.69
N LEU A 539 -8.55 5.28 -12.69
CA LEU A 539 -8.28 4.82 -14.07
C LEU A 539 -7.27 5.68 -14.83
N ASN A 540 -7.24 6.98 -14.53
CA ASN A 540 -6.47 7.97 -15.29
C ASN A 540 -5.48 8.77 -14.41
N SER A 541 -5.23 8.37 -13.15
CA SER A 541 -4.40 9.13 -12.19
C SER A 541 -4.89 10.54 -11.86
N THR A 542 -6.13 10.84 -12.24
CA THR A 542 -6.82 12.10 -12.01
C THR A 542 -7.86 11.91 -10.91
N GLY A 543 -7.79 12.73 -9.87
CA GLY A 543 -8.95 12.97 -9.02
C GLY A 543 -9.93 13.82 -9.83
N TYR A 544 -10.81 13.19 -10.62
CA TYR A 544 -11.64 13.94 -11.55
C TYR A 544 -12.64 14.81 -10.78
N TRP A 545 -12.54 16.10 -11.03
CA TRP A 545 -13.65 17.04 -10.87
C TRP A 545 -14.54 16.94 -12.11
N GLU A 546 -15.64 16.20 -12.04
CA GLU A 546 -16.77 16.50 -12.92
C GLU A 546 -17.71 17.44 -12.17
N GLU A 547 -17.54 18.75 -12.40
CA GLU A 547 -18.69 19.65 -12.33
C GLU A 547 -19.66 19.18 -13.41
N PHE A 548 -20.63 18.37 -13.00
CA PHE A 548 -21.81 17.96 -13.77
C PHE A 548 -21.67 18.15 -15.28
N ARG A 549 -21.17 17.13 -16.00
CA ARG A 549 -21.59 16.97 -17.38
C ARG A 549 -23.10 16.72 -17.37
N THR A 550 -23.86 17.79 -17.45
CA THR A 550 -25.12 17.74 -18.17
C THR A 550 -24.72 17.45 -19.62
N SER A 551 -24.62 16.16 -19.97
CA SER A 551 -24.72 15.82 -21.38
C SER A 551 -26.12 16.20 -21.86
N PRO A 552 -26.27 16.76 -23.07
CA PRO A 552 -27.57 16.86 -23.72
C PRO A 552 -28.19 15.48 -23.97
#